data_AF-A0AAD2VU25-F1
#
_entry.id   AF-A0AAD2VU25-F1
#
_cell.length_a   1.000
_cell.length_b   1.000
_cell.length_c   1.000
_cell.angle_alpha   90.00
_cell.angle_beta   90.00
_cell.angle_gamma   90.00
#
_symmetry.space_group_name_H-M   'P 1'
#
loop_
_entity.id
_entity.type
_entity.pdbx_description
1 polymer ?
#
loop_
_entity_poly.entity_id
_entity_poly.type
_entity_poly.pdbx_seq_one_letter_code
_entity_poly.pdbx_strand_id
1 'polypeptide(L)'
;MISPLIDGIRLIATSYCISIPHAEWTPQHSYLVCCALLQRGVFGGKAMLGTRLTRHKEAVNDGDHGVFSISHTQYGWLVLEDGTILDPVGCLQNTDDSGEPQYRIEYDSACYIDGIDPMTCDRSELPKHFSEDEIYRVKRGVMREICSRALGYTLQVEGLTMAEVVFLLNQPLSVFGGHSRMLYEHFMGLGLSRVMPISKVNVINPTLAKKLWEVFFVDTNESELTAILR
;
A
#
# COMPACT_ATOMS: atom_id res chain seq x y z
N MET A 1 7.16 20.59 -21.65
CA MET A 1 6.22 19.50 -21.93
C MET A 1 5.22 19.51 -20.81
N ILE A 2 3.96 19.74 -21.15
CA ILE A 2 2.85 19.80 -20.20
C ILE A 2 2.58 18.35 -19.83
N SER A 3 2.64 18.00 -18.54
CA SER A 3 2.12 16.71 -18.08
C SER A 3 0.74 16.58 -18.63
N PRO A 4 0.35 15.45 -19.23
CA PRO A 4 -1.06 15.21 -19.31
C PRO A 4 -1.51 15.28 -17.85
N LEU A 5 -2.22 16.35 -17.50
CA LEU A 5 -3.37 16.18 -16.63
C LEU A 5 -3.96 14.84 -17.06
N ILE A 6 -4.15 13.96 -16.11
CA ILE A 6 -4.95 12.76 -16.31
C ILE A 6 -6.39 13.28 -16.52
N ASP A 7 -6.60 13.94 -17.66
CA ASP A 7 -7.76 14.78 -17.95
C ASP A 7 -8.96 13.84 -17.98
N GLY A 8 -9.89 14.09 -17.06
CA GLY A 8 -11.13 13.33 -16.94
C GLY A 8 -11.13 12.17 -15.93
N ILE A 9 -9.99 11.79 -15.30
CA ILE A 9 -10.04 10.82 -14.19
C ILE A 9 -10.39 11.56 -12.90
N ARG A 10 -11.63 11.39 -12.48
CA ARG A 10 -12.24 12.00 -11.30
C ARG A 10 -11.91 11.21 -10.04
N LEU A 11 -11.21 11.84 -9.10
CA LEU A 11 -10.70 11.19 -7.89
C LEU A 11 -11.84 10.53 -7.07
N ILE A 12 -12.95 11.24 -6.88
CA ILE A 12 -14.11 10.72 -6.15
C ILE A 12 -14.73 9.53 -6.88
N ALA A 13 -14.93 9.63 -8.20
CA ALA A 13 -15.47 8.53 -9.00
C ALA A 13 -14.56 7.29 -8.95
N THR A 14 -13.24 7.49 -9.07
CA THR A 14 -12.25 6.42 -8.98
C THR A 14 -12.31 5.70 -7.63
N SER A 15 -12.56 6.43 -6.53
CA SER A 15 -12.69 5.83 -5.20
C SER A 15 -13.79 4.75 -5.14
N TYR A 16 -14.90 4.94 -5.87
CA TYR A 16 -15.94 3.93 -6.02
C TYR A 16 -15.47 2.76 -6.90
N CYS A 17 -14.77 3.03 -8.00
CA CYS A 17 -14.25 2.00 -8.91
C CYS A 17 -13.26 1.04 -8.22
N ILE A 18 -12.41 1.57 -7.34
CA ILE A 18 -11.43 0.77 -6.59
C ILE A 18 -11.96 0.25 -5.24
N SER A 19 -13.21 0.60 -4.90
CA SER A 19 -13.88 0.20 -3.66
C SER A 19 -13.08 0.59 -2.40
N ILE A 20 -12.44 1.76 -2.41
CA ILE A 20 -11.80 2.38 -1.24
C ILE A 20 -12.32 3.82 -1.22
N PRO A 21 -13.24 4.18 -0.32
CA PRO A 21 -13.77 5.54 -0.24
C PRO A 21 -12.63 6.57 -0.11
N HIS A 22 -12.73 7.70 -0.82
CA HIS A 22 -11.70 8.73 -0.78
C HIS A 22 -11.41 9.23 0.65
N ALA A 23 -12.41 9.22 1.53
CA ALA A 23 -12.24 9.59 2.95
C ALA A 23 -11.28 8.66 3.72
N GLU A 24 -11.00 7.46 3.21
CA GLU A 24 -10.08 6.49 3.81
C GLU A 24 -8.66 6.56 3.20
N TRP A 25 -8.45 7.44 2.21
CA TRP A 25 -7.15 7.63 1.58
C TRP A 25 -6.29 8.45 2.52
N THR A 26 -5.51 7.76 3.35
CA THR A 26 -4.59 8.37 4.31
C THR A 26 -3.15 7.99 3.97
N PRO A 27 -2.15 8.75 4.44
CA PRO A 27 -0.75 8.37 4.26
C PRO A 27 -0.43 6.93 4.67
N GLN A 28 -1.06 6.44 5.73
CA GLN A 28 -0.90 5.07 6.23
C GLN A 28 -1.45 4.00 5.26
N HIS A 29 -2.50 4.32 4.49
CA HIS A 29 -3.13 3.41 3.53
C HIS A 29 -2.77 3.71 2.07
N SER A 30 -1.90 4.69 1.82
CA SER A 30 -1.49 5.16 0.50
C SER A 30 -1.08 4.02 -0.44
N TYR A 31 -0.34 3.02 0.05
CA TYR A 31 0.06 1.85 -0.74
C TYR A 31 -1.12 0.95 -1.16
N LEU A 32 -2.13 0.77 -0.30
CA LEU A 32 -3.33 0.01 -0.66
C LEU A 32 -4.11 0.69 -1.78
N VAL A 33 -4.15 2.02 -1.75
CA VAL A 33 -4.75 2.84 -2.82
C VAL A 33 -3.97 2.64 -4.11
N CYS A 34 -2.64 2.72 -4.08
CA CYS A 34 -1.78 2.45 -5.23
C CYS A 34 -2.07 1.08 -5.85
N CYS A 35 -2.05 0.01 -5.06
CA CYS A 35 -2.34 -1.34 -5.54
C CYS A 35 -3.72 -1.41 -6.20
N ALA A 36 -4.75 -0.89 -5.54
CA ALA A 36 -6.11 -0.95 -6.05
C ALA A 36 -6.30 -0.14 -7.36
N LEU A 37 -5.59 0.99 -7.51
CA LEU A 37 -5.57 1.77 -8.75
C LEU A 37 -4.94 1.00 -9.92
N LEU A 38 -3.79 0.35 -9.71
CA LEU A 38 -3.12 -0.46 -10.75
C LEU A 38 -3.96 -1.66 -11.14
N GLN A 39 -4.51 -2.37 -10.15
CA GLN A 39 -5.26 -3.60 -10.37
C GLN A 39 -6.59 -3.37 -11.11
N ARG A 40 -7.23 -2.22 -10.88
CA ARG A 40 -8.43 -1.82 -11.63
C ARG A 40 -8.11 -1.21 -13.00
N GLY A 41 -6.84 -1.18 -13.39
CA GLY A 41 -6.39 -0.64 -14.67
C GLY A 41 -6.66 0.86 -14.80
N VAL A 42 -6.80 1.58 -13.68
CA VAL A 42 -6.94 3.05 -13.69
C VAL A 42 -5.64 3.69 -14.16
N PHE A 43 -4.52 3.12 -13.70
CA PHE A 43 -3.17 3.50 -14.10
C PHE A 43 -2.33 2.28 -14.44
N GLY A 44 -1.38 2.44 -15.36
CA GLY A 44 -0.26 1.52 -15.56
C GLY A 44 0.97 1.98 -14.77
N GLY A 45 1.86 1.04 -14.42
CA GLY A 45 3.08 1.34 -13.67
C GLY A 45 3.33 0.37 -12.52
N LYS A 46 3.96 0.86 -11.46
CA LYS A 46 4.33 0.09 -10.26
C LYS A 46 4.01 0.84 -8.98
N ALA A 47 3.53 0.10 -7.98
CA ALA A 47 3.32 0.63 -6.64
C ALA A 47 4.61 0.48 -5.84
N MET A 48 5.13 1.60 -5.36
CA MET A 48 6.32 1.66 -4.53
C MET A 48 5.93 1.99 -3.10
N LEU A 49 6.73 1.50 -2.16
CA LEU A 49 6.63 1.84 -0.75
C LEU A 49 8.00 2.26 -0.23
N GLY A 50 8.07 3.38 0.46
CA GLY A 50 9.32 3.90 1.01
C GLY A 50 9.03 5.03 2.00
N THR A 51 9.86 6.06 2.01
CA THR A 51 9.69 7.20 2.92
C THR A 51 9.31 8.46 2.15
N ARG A 52 8.25 9.13 2.59
CA ARG A 52 7.91 10.48 2.11
C ARG A 52 8.44 11.54 3.07
N LEU A 53 9.16 12.50 2.52
CA LEU A 53 9.65 13.69 3.22
C LEU A 53 8.56 14.78 3.16
N THR A 54 8.05 15.20 4.32
CA THR A 54 7.07 16.29 4.40
C THR A 54 7.67 17.45 5.18
N ARG A 55 7.72 18.64 4.58
CA ARG A 55 8.17 19.87 5.25
C ARG A 55 7.02 20.49 6.03
N HIS A 56 7.24 20.72 7.31
CA HIS A 56 6.32 21.41 8.20
C HIS A 56 6.91 22.75 8.57
N LYS A 57 6.11 23.81 8.44
CA LYS A 57 6.50 25.13 8.92
C LYS A 57 6.23 25.18 10.42
N GLU A 58 7.26 25.36 11.22
CA GLU A 58 7.10 25.62 12.64
C GLU A 58 6.60 27.06 12.81
N ALA A 59 5.70 27.29 13.77
CA ALA A 59 4.89 28.50 13.88
C ALA A 59 5.68 29.81 13.72
N VAL A 60 5.06 30.79 13.06
CA VAL A 60 5.67 32.08 12.69
C VAL A 60 5.40 33.11 13.78
N ASN A 61 6.44 33.72 14.34
CA ASN A 61 6.36 35.12 14.75
C ASN A 61 6.65 35.99 13.52
N ASP A 62 5.91 37.09 13.37
CA ASP A 62 6.14 38.02 12.26
C ASP A 62 7.58 38.55 12.27
N GLY A 63 8.34 38.26 11.21
CA GLY A 63 9.73 38.70 11.03
C GLY A 63 10.79 37.58 11.01
N ASP A 64 10.44 36.34 11.40
CA ASP A 64 11.40 35.23 11.35
C ASP A 64 11.45 34.56 9.96
N HIS A 65 12.68 34.30 9.49
CA HIS A 65 12.93 33.36 8.40
C HIS A 65 12.56 31.96 8.90
N GLY A 66 11.28 31.60 8.74
CA GLY A 66 10.63 30.47 9.43
C GLY A 66 11.48 29.21 9.54
N VAL A 67 11.45 28.61 10.74
CA VAL A 67 12.04 27.30 10.99
C VAL A 67 11.14 26.25 10.35
N PHE A 68 11.74 25.31 9.63
CA PHE A 68 11.05 24.17 9.05
C PHE A 68 11.58 22.88 9.66
N SER A 69 10.68 21.98 10.02
CA SER A 69 11.02 20.59 10.31
C SER A 69 10.65 19.69 9.14
N ILE A 70 11.36 18.56 9.02
CA ILE A 70 11.10 17.54 8.01
C ILE A 70 10.61 16.30 8.75
N SER A 71 9.38 15.87 8.46
CA SER A 71 8.89 14.57 8.91
C SER A 71 9.21 13.50 7.87
N HIS A 72 9.47 12.30 8.38
CA HIS A 72 9.69 11.08 7.61
C HIS A 72 8.49 10.18 7.89
N THR A 73 7.84 9.66 6.86
CA THR A 73 6.66 8.81 7.03
C THR A 73 6.71 7.68 6.02
N GLN A 74 6.46 6.45 6.46
CA GLN A 74 6.29 5.35 5.51
C GLN A 74 5.09 5.63 4.60
N TYR A 75 5.30 5.58 3.29
CA TYR A 75 4.34 6.07 2.31
C TYR A 75 4.41 5.27 1.01
N GLY A 76 3.25 5.07 0.39
CA GLY A 76 3.12 4.44 -0.91
C GLY A 76 2.84 5.45 -2.01
N TRP A 77 3.46 5.27 -3.16
CA TRP A 77 3.22 6.08 -4.36
C TRP A 77 3.23 5.21 -5.62
N LEU A 78 2.72 5.74 -6.72
CA LEU A 78 2.81 5.09 -8.02
C LEU A 78 3.95 5.68 -8.84
N VAL A 79 4.77 4.81 -9.42
CA VAL A 79 5.67 5.15 -10.52
C VAL A 79 4.97 4.72 -11.80
N LEU A 80 4.52 5.69 -12.60
CA LEU A 80 3.83 5.44 -13.86
C LEU A 80 4.83 4.93 -14.93
N GLU A 81 4.30 4.44 -16.05
CA GLU A 81 5.12 3.85 -17.13
C GLU A 81 6.13 4.83 -17.75
N ASP A 82 5.81 6.13 -17.73
CA ASP A 82 6.68 7.21 -18.21
C ASP A 82 7.71 7.68 -17.14
N GLY A 83 7.71 7.05 -15.96
CA GLY A 83 8.57 7.40 -14.83
C GLY A 83 8.02 8.51 -13.93
N THR A 84 6.86 9.09 -14.26
CA THR A 84 6.22 10.14 -13.44
C THR A 84 5.69 9.56 -12.13
N ILE A 85 5.71 10.35 -11.06
CA ILE A 85 5.17 9.94 -9.76
C ILE A 85 3.72 10.43 -9.62
N LEU A 86 2.83 9.52 -9.25
CA LEU A 86 1.49 9.86 -8.79
C LEU A 86 1.43 9.67 -7.27
N ASP A 87 1.12 10.77 -6.58
CA ASP A 87 0.84 10.77 -5.15
C ASP A 87 -0.64 10.36 -4.95
N PRO A 88 -0.91 9.15 -4.40
CA PRO A 88 -2.28 8.63 -4.32
C PRO A 88 -3.15 9.40 -3.34
N VAL A 89 -2.56 10.06 -2.33
CA VAL A 89 -3.31 10.80 -1.29
C VAL A 89 -3.07 12.31 -1.40
N GLY A 90 -1.99 12.72 -2.06
CA GLY A 90 -1.79 14.10 -2.45
C GLY A 90 -2.86 14.53 -3.45
N CYS A 91 -3.67 15.50 -3.06
CA CYS A 91 -4.55 16.19 -3.99
C CYS A 91 -4.09 17.64 -4.15
N LEU A 92 -4.17 18.15 -5.37
CA LEU A 92 -4.09 19.59 -5.59
C LEU A 92 -5.48 20.16 -5.32
N GLN A 93 -5.58 21.19 -4.46
CA GLN A 93 -6.83 21.93 -4.33
C GLN A 93 -7.17 22.56 -5.68
N ASN A 94 -8.44 22.38 -6.07
CA ASN A 94 -9.03 22.64 -7.39
C ASN A 94 -8.44 23.84 -8.14
N THR A 95 -8.07 23.60 -9.40
CA THR A 95 -7.85 24.66 -10.40
C THR A 95 -8.89 24.63 -11.52
N ASP A 96 -9.86 23.70 -11.49
CA ASP A 96 -10.92 23.58 -12.49
C ASP A 96 -12.31 23.97 -11.96
N ASP A 97 -13.23 24.21 -12.89
CA ASP A 97 -14.61 24.62 -12.62
C ASP A 97 -15.49 23.49 -12.05
N SER A 98 -14.99 22.25 -11.98
CA SER A 98 -15.77 21.07 -11.56
C SER A 98 -15.92 20.96 -10.04
N GLY A 99 -14.99 21.56 -9.29
CA GLY A 99 -14.95 21.47 -7.84
C GLY A 99 -14.44 20.12 -7.30
N GLU A 100 -14.06 19.17 -8.16
CA GLU A 100 -13.50 17.88 -7.75
C GLU A 100 -11.97 17.92 -7.57
N PRO A 101 -11.41 17.32 -6.48
CA PRO A 101 -9.97 17.26 -6.29
C PRO A 101 -9.26 16.50 -7.41
N GLN A 102 -8.13 17.03 -7.86
CA GLN A 102 -7.29 16.39 -8.88
C GLN A 102 -6.15 15.60 -8.24
N TYR A 103 -5.73 14.52 -8.92
CA TYR A 103 -4.52 13.78 -8.55
C TYR A 103 -3.30 14.70 -8.56
N ARG A 104 -2.47 14.60 -7.53
CA ARG A 104 -1.16 15.25 -7.53
C ARG A 104 -0.16 14.38 -8.29
N ILE A 105 0.33 14.92 -9.40
CA ILE A 105 1.34 14.29 -10.24
C ILE A 105 2.63 15.10 -10.08
N GLU A 106 3.73 14.42 -9.74
CA GLU A 106 5.04 15.02 -9.56
C GLU A 106 6.05 14.44 -10.54
N TYR A 107 6.85 15.32 -11.11
CA TYR A 107 8.00 14.96 -11.96
C TYR A 107 9.30 14.83 -11.18
N ASP A 108 9.33 15.40 -9.98
CA ASP A 108 10.48 15.34 -9.08
C ASP A 108 10.20 14.29 -8.01
N SER A 109 11.08 13.29 -7.91
CA SER A 109 11.00 12.26 -6.90
C SER A 109 11.72 12.63 -5.59
N ALA A 110 12.27 13.84 -5.46
CA ALA A 110 13.12 14.21 -4.32
C ALA A 110 12.45 14.07 -2.94
N CYS A 111 11.11 14.10 -2.88
CA CYS A 111 10.37 13.89 -1.62
C CYS A 111 10.01 12.42 -1.35
N TYR A 112 10.27 11.49 -2.28
CA TYR A 112 10.05 10.05 -2.16
C TYR A 112 11.39 9.32 -2.20
N ILE A 113 11.81 8.80 -1.06
CA ILE A 113 13.13 8.18 -0.92
C ILE A 113 13.01 6.69 -0.61
N ASP A 114 14.04 5.93 -1.01
CA ASP A 114 14.22 4.51 -0.72
C ASP A 114 13.00 3.64 -1.08
N GLY A 115 12.37 3.94 -2.22
CA GLY A 115 11.21 3.20 -2.70
C GLY A 115 11.56 1.77 -3.07
N ILE A 116 10.82 0.81 -2.51
CA ILE A 116 10.89 -0.60 -2.83
C ILE A 116 9.55 -1.12 -3.35
N ASP A 117 9.58 -2.23 -4.10
CA ASP A 117 8.38 -3.05 -4.34
C ASP A 117 8.35 -4.17 -3.28
N PRO A 118 7.54 -4.07 -2.22
CA PRO A 118 7.50 -5.07 -1.15
C PRO A 118 6.97 -6.43 -1.61
N MET A 119 6.41 -6.55 -2.82
CA MET A 119 6.04 -7.82 -3.41
C MET A 119 7.26 -8.57 -3.95
N THR A 120 8.29 -7.88 -4.44
CA THR A 120 9.42 -8.56 -5.10
C THR A 120 10.76 -8.39 -4.39
N CYS A 121 10.84 -7.51 -3.39
CA CYS A 121 12.10 -7.22 -2.71
C CYS A 121 12.58 -8.38 -1.84
N ASP A 122 13.89 -8.42 -1.62
CA ASP A 122 14.50 -9.25 -0.59
C ASP A 122 14.23 -8.68 0.80
N ARG A 123 14.31 -9.54 1.83
CA ARG A 123 14.11 -9.11 3.20
C ARG A 123 15.06 -7.98 3.63
N SER A 124 16.31 -8.01 3.15
CA SER A 124 17.32 -6.99 3.48
C SER A 124 17.01 -5.61 2.93
N GLU A 125 16.10 -5.51 1.96
CA GLU A 125 15.69 -4.25 1.34
C GLU A 125 14.50 -3.60 2.07
N LEU A 126 13.81 -4.33 2.95
CA LEU A 126 12.71 -3.73 3.71
C LEU A 126 13.22 -2.58 4.59
N PRO A 127 12.44 -1.50 4.73
CA PRO A 127 12.75 -0.41 5.63
C PRO A 127 13.02 -0.89 7.05
N LYS A 128 13.86 -0.13 7.76
CA LYS A 128 14.07 -0.37 9.19
C LYS A 128 12.74 -0.24 9.93
N HIS A 129 12.48 -1.19 10.80
CA HIS A 129 11.28 -1.18 11.62
C HIS A 129 11.37 -0.11 12.73
N PHE A 130 10.33 0.71 12.80
CA PHE A 130 10.09 1.66 13.87
C PHE A 130 8.68 1.47 14.42
N SER A 131 8.54 1.45 15.74
CA SER A 131 7.23 1.21 16.39
C SER A 131 6.21 2.32 16.09
N GLU A 132 6.66 3.51 15.72
CA GLU A 132 5.81 4.63 15.29
C GLU A 132 5.16 4.42 13.91
N ASP A 133 5.73 3.53 13.09
CA ASP A 133 5.19 3.16 11.77
C ASP A 133 4.28 1.92 11.82
N GLU A 134 4.10 1.31 13.00
CA GLU A 134 3.23 0.15 13.16
C GLU A 134 1.75 0.53 12.98
N ILE A 135 1.16 0.07 11.88
CA ILE A 135 -0.25 0.31 11.55
C ILE A 135 -1.11 -0.96 11.70
N TYR A 136 -0.48 -2.14 11.71
CA TYR A 136 -1.18 -3.43 11.80
C TYR A 136 -0.78 -4.21 13.05
N ARG A 137 -1.67 -4.25 14.05
CA ARG A 137 -1.42 -5.01 15.28
C ARG A 137 -1.37 -6.51 15.01
N VAL A 138 -0.39 -7.17 15.64
CA VAL A 138 -0.24 -8.63 15.58
C VAL A 138 -0.73 -9.26 16.88
N LYS A 139 -1.59 -10.28 16.76
CA LYS A 139 -2.08 -11.03 17.94
C LYS A 139 -0.91 -11.70 18.64
N ARG A 140 -0.93 -11.66 19.99
CA ARG A 140 0.09 -12.30 20.83
C ARG A 140 0.15 -13.81 20.59
N GLY A 141 1.27 -14.42 20.98
CA GLY A 141 1.51 -15.87 20.86
C GLY A 141 2.07 -16.26 19.50
N VAL A 142 1.61 -17.38 18.96
CA VAL A 142 2.16 -18.03 17.75
C VAL A 142 2.20 -17.09 16.54
N MET A 143 1.20 -16.24 16.37
CA MET A 143 1.17 -15.29 15.26
C MET A 143 2.32 -14.29 15.31
N ARG A 144 2.54 -13.69 16.49
CA ARG A 144 3.62 -12.73 16.72
C ARG A 144 4.99 -13.38 16.52
N GLU A 145 5.17 -14.59 17.02
CA GLU A 145 6.39 -15.36 16.85
C GLU A 145 6.68 -15.63 15.36
N ILE A 146 5.68 -16.09 14.60
CA ILE A 146 5.86 -16.41 13.18
C ILE A 146 6.17 -15.16 12.36
N CYS A 147 5.44 -14.06 12.56
CA CYS A 147 5.72 -12.80 11.86
C CYS A 147 7.13 -12.30 12.17
N SER A 148 7.51 -12.29 13.46
CA SER A 148 8.84 -11.82 13.89
C SER A 148 9.94 -12.69 13.28
N ARG A 149 9.79 -14.02 13.32
CA ARG A 149 10.75 -14.96 12.74
C ARG A 149 10.86 -14.82 11.22
N ALA A 150 9.73 -14.69 10.52
CA ALA A 150 9.71 -14.51 9.07
C ALA A 150 10.35 -13.18 8.65
N LEU A 151 10.28 -12.16 9.51
CA LEU A 151 10.97 -10.88 9.34
C LEU A 151 12.39 -10.87 9.93
N GLY A 152 12.89 -11.99 10.47
CA GLY A 152 14.24 -12.08 11.03
C GLY A 152 14.46 -11.27 12.31
N TYR A 153 13.40 -10.90 13.03
CA TYR A 153 13.52 -10.18 14.30
C TYR A 153 13.83 -11.11 15.46
N THR A 154 14.82 -10.70 16.25
CA THR A 154 15.21 -11.37 17.51
C THR A 154 14.20 -11.14 18.62
N LEU A 155 13.55 -9.98 18.64
CA LEU A 155 12.47 -9.64 19.57
C LEU A 155 11.12 -9.69 18.85
N GLN A 156 10.09 -10.05 19.61
CA GLN A 156 8.73 -10.11 19.08
C GLN A 156 8.16 -8.70 18.86
N VAL A 157 7.80 -8.38 17.62
CA VAL A 157 7.17 -7.08 17.27
C VAL A 157 5.72 -7.01 17.74
N GLU A 158 5.24 -5.82 18.11
CA GLU A 158 3.87 -5.64 18.60
C GLU A 158 2.87 -5.45 17.46
N GLY A 159 3.33 -4.77 16.42
CA GLY A 159 2.63 -4.53 15.17
C GLY A 159 3.56 -4.70 13.97
N LEU A 160 3.03 -4.39 12.80
CA LEU A 160 3.72 -4.43 11.54
C LEU A 160 3.46 -3.14 10.78
N THR A 161 4.48 -2.68 10.07
CA THR A 161 4.40 -1.61 9.07
C THR A 161 3.72 -2.14 7.79
N MET A 162 3.31 -1.24 6.88
CA MET A 162 2.75 -1.65 5.58
C MET A 162 3.73 -2.54 4.81
N ALA A 163 5.01 -2.16 4.79
CA ALA A 163 6.06 -2.86 4.06
C ALA A 163 6.17 -4.32 4.50
N GLU A 164 6.20 -4.52 5.82
CA GLU A 164 6.35 -5.83 6.42
C GLU A 164 5.13 -6.71 6.18
N VAL A 165 3.93 -6.13 6.25
CA VAL A 165 2.71 -6.91 5.99
C VAL A 165 2.64 -7.36 4.54
N VAL A 166 2.87 -6.45 3.59
CA VAL A 166 2.85 -6.80 2.16
C VAL A 166 3.92 -7.85 1.85
N PHE A 167 5.13 -7.67 2.38
CA PHE A 167 6.21 -8.64 2.26
C PHE A 167 5.82 -10.02 2.81
N LEU A 168 5.25 -10.08 4.02
CA LEU A 168 4.80 -11.33 4.64
C LEU A 168 3.69 -12.00 3.81
N LEU A 169 2.70 -11.24 3.36
CA LEU A 169 1.63 -11.77 2.50
C LEU A 169 2.20 -12.33 1.18
N ASN A 170 3.32 -11.78 0.69
CA ASN A 170 3.97 -12.31 -0.49
C ASN A 170 4.95 -13.48 -0.25
N GLN A 171 5.23 -13.87 0.99
CA GLN A 171 6.04 -15.05 1.27
C GLN A 171 5.35 -16.38 0.88
N PRO A 172 6.10 -17.42 0.50
CA PRO A 172 5.56 -18.76 0.31
C PRO A 172 4.86 -19.29 1.57
N LEU A 173 3.76 -20.04 1.40
CA LEU A 173 3.01 -20.59 2.54
C LEU A 173 3.85 -21.51 3.44
N SER A 174 4.90 -22.13 2.89
CA SER A 174 5.84 -22.96 3.65
C SER A 174 6.57 -22.19 4.75
N VAL A 175 6.78 -20.87 4.60
CA VAL A 175 7.37 -20.00 5.63
C VAL A 175 6.53 -20.00 6.92
N PHE A 176 5.22 -20.14 6.76
CA PHE A 176 4.24 -20.11 7.85
C PHE A 176 3.84 -21.50 8.35
N GLY A 177 4.27 -22.56 7.67
CA GLY A 177 3.92 -23.94 7.99
C GLY A 177 2.41 -24.14 8.14
N GLY A 178 2.00 -24.90 9.15
CA GLY A 178 0.59 -25.20 9.44
C GLY A 178 -0.26 -24.01 9.92
N HIS A 179 0.33 -22.82 10.07
CA HIS A 179 -0.34 -21.63 10.60
C HIS A 179 -0.75 -20.61 9.53
N SER A 180 -0.49 -20.90 8.25
CA SER A 180 -0.84 -20.05 7.10
C SER A 180 -2.28 -19.54 7.16
N ARG A 181 -3.24 -20.43 7.47
CA ARG A 181 -4.66 -20.08 7.56
C ARG A 181 -4.95 -19.00 8.59
N MET A 182 -4.43 -19.17 9.80
CA MET A 182 -4.63 -18.24 10.90
C MET A 182 -4.07 -16.84 10.57
N LEU A 183 -2.90 -16.79 9.93
CA LEU A 183 -2.29 -15.53 9.49
C LEU A 183 -3.12 -14.83 8.43
N TYR A 184 -3.54 -15.56 7.40
CA TYR A 184 -4.30 -15.00 6.30
C TYR A 184 -5.66 -14.50 6.75
N GLU A 185 -6.38 -15.28 7.57
CA GLU A 185 -7.66 -14.85 8.15
C GLU A 185 -7.51 -13.60 9.02
N HIS A 186 -6.38 -13.44 9.74
CA HIS A 186 -6.09 -12.23 10.51
C HIS A 186 -5.86 -11.01 9.63
N PHE A 187 -5.01 -11.12 8.59
CA PHE A 187 -4.75 -10.01 7.68
C PHE A 187 -5.98 -9.60 6.87
N MET A 188 -6.80 -10.57 6.44
CA MET A 188 -8.12 -10.28 5.88
C MET A 188 -9.01 -9.48 6.84
N GLY A 189 -9.02 -9.86 8.12
CA GLY A 189 -9.75 -9.13 9.16
C GLY A 189 -9.26 -7.69 9.37
N LEU A 190 -8.03 -7.38 8.95
CA LEU A 190 -7.45 -6.03 8.92
C LEU A 190 -7.71 -5.29 7.60
N GLY A 191 -8.53 -5.85 6.70
CA GLY A 191 -8.88 -5.22 5.41
C GLY A 191 -7.81 -5.39 4.32
N LEU A 192 -6.82 -6.25 4.52
CA LEU A 192 -5.65 -6.39 3.64
C LEU A 192 -5.84 -7.35 2.47
N SER A 193 -7.03 -7.92 2.29
CA SER A 193 -7.36 -8.85 1.19
C SER A 193 -6.89 -8.33 -0.19
N ARG A 194 -6.90 -7.02 -0.40
CA ARG A 194 -6.50 -6.34 -1.64
C ARG A 194 -5.04 -6.54 -2.04
N VAL A 195 -4.15 -6.72 -1.06
CA VAL A 195 -2.72 -7.00 -1.28
C VAL A 195 -2.38 -8.46 -1.04
N MET A 196 -3.38 -9.32 -0.82
CA MET A 196 -3.19 -10.75 -0.62
C MET A 196 -3.27 -11.49 -1.96
N PRO A 197 -2.28 -12.34 -2.29
CA PRO A 197 -2.33 -13.19 -3.46
C PRO A 197 -3.50 -14.18 -3.38
N ILE A 198 -4.46 -14.12 -4.31
CA ILE A 198 -5.65 -14.99 -4.28
C ILE A 198 -5.25 -16.46 -4.48
N SER A 199 -4.17 -16.72 -5.21
CA SER A 199 -3.68 -18.09 -5.42
C SER A 199 -3.39 -18.78 -4.08
N LYS A 200 -2.81 -18.04 -3.13
CA LYS A 200 -2.51 -18.52 -1.78
C LYS A 200 -3.75 -18.65 -0.93
N VAL A 201 -4.70 -17.71 -1.06
CA VAL A 201 -6.00 -17.79 -0.40
C VAL A 201 -6.76 -19.03 -0.86
N ASN A 202 -6.69 -19.36 -2.16
CA ASN A 202 -7.33 -20.54 -2.73
C ASN A 202 -6.75 -21.84 -2.15
N VAL A 203 -5.44 -21.91 -1.90
CA VAL A 203 -4.82 -23.06 -1.24
C VAL A 203 -5.29 -23.20 0.22
N ILE A 204 -5.41 -22.09 0.94
CA ILE A 204 -5.76 -22.07 2.37
C ILE A 204 -7.26 -22.28 2.60
N ASN A 205 -8.09 -21.62 1.80
CA ASN A 205 -9.54 -21.59 1.93
C ASN A 205 -10.20 -21.38 0.55
N PRO A 206 -10.33 -22.45 -0.26
CA PRO A 206 -10.87 -22.38 -1.62
C PRO A 206 -12.28 -21.78 -1.68
N THR A 207 -13.12 -22.13 -0.71
CA THR A 207 -14.50 -21.61 -0.63
C THR A 207 -14.52 -20.09 -0.49
N LEU A 208 -13.61 -19.53 0.32
CA LEU A 208 -13.50 -18.10 0.50
C LEU A 208 -12.95 -17.43 -0.76
N ALA A 209 -11.89 -17.98 -1.35
CA ALA A 209 -11.32 -17.48 -2.60
C ALA A 209 -12.39 -17.39 -3.69
N LYS A 210 -13.22 -18.43 -3.84
CA LYS A 210 -14.33 -18.44 -4.81
C LYS A 210 -15.43 -17.43 -4.50
N LYS A 211 -15.77 -17.21 -3.23
CA LYS A 211 -16.87 -16.30 -2.84
C LYS A 211 -16.48 -14.82 -2.87
N LEU A 212 -15.22 -14.52 -2.51
CA LEU A 212 -14.73 -13.15 -2.34
C LEU A 212 -13.59 -12.82 -3.31
N TRP A 213 -13.55 -13.51 -4.46
CA TRP A 213 -12.47 -13.33 -5.45
C TRP A 213 -12.28 -11.87 -5.84
N GLU A 214 -13.37 -11.10 -5.96
CA GLU A 214 -13.37 -9.67 -6.30
C GLU A 214 -12.75 -8.75 -5.22
N VAL A 215 -12.39 -9.30 -4.05
CA VAL A 215 -11.77 -8.55 -2.95
C VAL A 215 -10.26 -8.79 -2.92
N PHE A 216 -9.78 -9.83 -3.60
CA PHE A 216 -8.36 -10.14 -3.76
C PHE A 216 -7.91 -9.66 -5.13
N PHE A 217 -6.85 -8.87 -5.16
CA PHE A 217 -6.47 -8.17 -6.39
C PHE A 217 -5.05 -8.49 -6.86
N VAL A 218 -4.35 -9.37 -6.16
CA VAL A 218 -2.99 -9.79 -6.51
C VAL A 218 -3.04 -11.13 -7.27
N ASP A 219 -2.07 -11.33 -8.17
CA ASP A 219 -1.64 -12.60 -8.78
C ASP A 219 -2.68 -13.50 -9.48
N THR A 220 -3.69 -12.93 -10.13
CA THR A 220 -4.64 -13.74 -10.93
C THR A 220 -4.71 -13.26 -12.36
N ASN A 221 -4.27 -14.11 -13.30
CA ASN A 221 -4.68 -13.97 -14.70
C ASN A 221 -6.06 -14.61 -14.94
N GLU A 222 -6.66 -14.34 -16.10
CA GLU A 222 -8.01 -14.82 -16.44
C GLU A 222 -8.14 -16.36 -16.38
N SER A 223 -7.07 -17.09 -16.70
CA SER A 223 -7.05 -18.55 -16.66
C SER A 223 -7.05 -19.10 -15.23
N GLU A 224 -6.23 -18.51 -14.36
CA GLU A 224 -6.18 -18.85 -12.93
C GLU A 224 -7.49 -18.49 -12.22
N LEU A 225 -8.07 -17.34 -12.56
CA LEU A 225 -9.35 -16.93 -12.02
C LEU A 225 -10.45 -17.91 -12.43
N THR A 226 -10.46 -18.31 -13.72
CA THR A 226 -11.39 -19.34 -14.22
C THR A 226 -11.23 -20.65 -13.45
N ALA A 227 -10.00 -21.04 -13.08
CA ALA A 227 -9.76 -22.24 -12.29
C ALA A 227 -10.30 -22.13 -10.85
N ILE A 228 -10.21 -20.95 -10.22
CA ILE A 228 -10.74 -20.70 -8.88
C ILE A 228 -12.28 -20.69 -8.88
N LEU A 229 -12.90 -20.19 -9.95
CA LEU A 229 -14.36 -20.01 -10.03
C LEU A 229 -15.12 -21.28 -10.44
N ARG A 230 -14.44 -22.28 -11.02
CA ARG A 230 -15.05 -23.59 -11.33
C ARG A 230 -15.41 -24.36 -10.05
#